data_AF-A0A816D253-F1
#
_entry.id   AF-A0A816D253-F1
#
_cell.length_a   1.000
_cell.length_b   1.000
_cell.length_c   1.000
_cell.angle_alpha   90.00
_cell.angle_beta   90.00
_cell.angle_gamma   90.00
#
_symmetry.space_group_name_H-M   'P 1'
#
loop_
_entity.id
_entity.type
_entity.pdbx_description
1 polymer ?
#
loop_
_entity_poly.entity_id
_entity_poly.type
_entity_poly.pdbx_seq_one_letter_code
_entity_poly.pdbx_strand_id
1 'polypeptide(L)'
;MTDDQEVEELDYDINDIIISTLSGVENEKQMLFGTVSTNLVDAAMTDIYANSIPLSTTPLITSINDYSTTITQEIYQQLKGDASDIAARKRWWVEKEMASKHNFTVAVLGLGAMGSGIAENMLKNGYKLVVWNRTQSKTKALVDAGSISVATPREAAQQCDVIISCLFDDKSVFDIVQGENGLLAGIRKDSVHISTTTISPMAATQLTNLHQEKGVHYISGPVLGRPDVAAAGKLRTFLSGSQTIIDSITTIIECYCGGGLIYVGEDSAHACVMKLSANLCVASIIDMYGQIYALNEGWKVSTDITKQLFSMLLTHPGILAYSEKVRNREYTNPGGVALRGD
;
A
#
# COMPACT_ATOMS: atom_id res chain seq x y z
N MET A 1 -2.47 -36.28 -40.17
CA MET A 1 -1.16 -35.62 -40.30
C MET A 1 -1.44 -34.13 -40.20
N THR A 2 -1.89 -33.57 -39.07
CA THR A 2 -1.40 -33.64 -37.66
C THR A 2 0.11 -33.39 -37.56
N ASP A 3 0.42 -32.23 -36.99
CA ASP A 3 1.63 -31.75 -36.30
C ASP A 3 1.26 -30.29 -35.92
N ASP A 4 0.63 -29.98 -34.79
CA ASP A 4 0.99 -30.20 -33.38
C ASP A 4 2.45 -29.81 -33.10
N GLN A 5 2.68 -28.50 -32.90
CA GLN A 5 3.77 -28.01 -32.07
C GLN A 5 3.21 -27.15 -30.94
N GLU A 6 3.57 -27.61 -29.75
CA GLU A 6 3.12 -27.23 -28.42
C GLU A 6 3.39 -25.75 -28.12
N VAL A 7 2.34 -25.07 -27.65
CA VAL A 7 2.47 -23.85 -26.86
C VAL A 7 2.78 -24.31 -25.45
N GLU A 8 4.03 -24.13 -24.98
CA GLU A 8 4.36 -24.28 -23.57
C GLU A 8 3.55 -23.24 -22.77
N GLU A 9 2.47 -23.70 -22.14
CA GLU A 9 1.75 -22.99 -21.09
C GLU A 9 2.73 -22.75 -19.93
N LEU A 10 3.03 -21.48 -19.66
CA LEU A 10 3.61 -21.06 -18.38
C LEU A 10 2.53 -21.25 -17.30
N ASP A 11 2.44 -22.48 -16.83
CA ASP A 11 1.56 -22.94 -15.75
C ASP A 11 2.07 -22.35 -14.42
N TYR A 12 1.72 -21.08 -14.15
CA TYR A 12 1.87 -20.52 -12.82
C TYR A 12 0.82 -21.19 -11.92
N ASP A 13 1.30 -22.07 -11.04
CA ASP A 13 0.46 -22.87 -10.16
C ASP A 13 -0.42 -21.94 -9.29
N ILE A 14 -1.71 -21.92 -9.61
CA ILE A 14 -2.76 -21.21 -8.85
C ILE A 14 -2.68 -21.58 -7.36
N ASN A 15 -2.16 -22.76 -7.02
CA ASN A 15 -1.94 -23.17 -5.64
C ASN A 15 -0.88 -22.34 -4.92
N ASP A 16 0.18 -21.86 -5.59
CA ASP A 16 1.23 -21.05 -4.95
C ASP A 16 0.73 -19.65 -4.56
N ILE A 17 -0.15 -19.07 -5.37
CA ILE A 17 -0.82 -17.78 -5.07
C ILE A 17 -1.85 -17.95 -3.94
N ILE A 18 -2.57 -19.09 -3.93
CA ILE A 18 -3.51 -19.42 -2.86
C ILE A 18 -2.75 -19.64 -1.53
N ILE A 19 -1.62 -20.37 -1.55
CA ILE A 19 -0.80 -20.65 -0.37
C ILE A 19 -0.17 -19.37 0.18
N SER A 20 0.37 -18.48 -0.66
CA SER A 20 0.90 -17.19 -0.17
C SER A 20 -0.18 -16.31 0.45
N THR A 21 -1.41 -16.38 -0.08
CA THR A 21 -2.56 -15.62 0.42
C THR A 21 -3.07 -16.17 1.76
N LEU A 22 -3.10 -17.49 1.93
CA LEU A 22 -3.49 -18.14 3.19
C LEU A 22 -2.50 -17.85 4.33
N SER A 23 -1.19 -17.74 4.03
CA SER A 23 -0.17 -17.36 5.02
C SER A 23 -0.31 -15.92 5.56
N GLY A 24 -0.86 -15.00 4.76
CA GLY A 24 -1.18 -13.63 5.20
C GLY A 24 -2.36 -13.57 6.17
N VAL A 25 -3.38 -14.41 5.93
CA VAL A 25 -4.56 -14.56 6.80
C VAL A 25 -4.18 -15.14 8.17
N GLU A 26 -3.14 -15.96 8.24
CA GLU A 26 -2.66 -16.59 9.48
C GLU A 26 -1.99 -15.58 10.42
N ASN A 27 -1.29 -14.58 9.87
CA ASN A 27 -0.70 -13.46 10.63
C ASN A 27 -1.76 -12.49 11.15
N GLU A 28 -2.81 -12.19 10.36
CA GLU A 28 -3.94 -11.36 10.82
C GLU A 28 -4.78 -12.10 11.87
N LYS A 29 -4.95 -13.42 11.74
CA LYS A 29 -5.58 -14.25 12.77
C LYS A 29 -4.85 -14.13 14.11
N GLN A 30 -3.52 -14.22 14.16
CA GLN A 30 -2.77 -14.10 15.42
C GLN A 30 -2.98 -12.76 16.13
N MET A 31 -3.10 -11.67 15.38
CA MET A 31 -3.33 -10.32 15.92
C MET A 31 -4.75 -10.17 16.48
N LEU A 32 -5.75 -10.71 15.78
CA LEU A 32 -7.16 -10.70 16.19
C LEU A 32 -7.45 -11.65 17.38
N PHE A 33 -6.81 -12.83 17.45
CA PHE A 33 -6.96 -13.73 18.60
C PHE A 33 -6.47 -13.10 19.91
N GLY A 34 -5.45 -12.23 19.86
CA GLY A 34 -4.98 -11.47 21.01
C GLY A 34 -6.02 -10.47 21.55
N THR A 35 -6.75 -9.79 20.66
CA THR A 35 -7.78 -8.79 21.03
C THR A 35 -9.08 -9.44 21.53
N VAL A 36 -9.44 -10.61 20.98
CA VAL A 36 -10.63 -11.37 21.40
C VAL A 36 -10.43 -11.95 22.82
N SER A 37 -9.20 -12.37 23.18
CA SER A 37 -8.89 -12.89 24.52
C SER A 37 -9.08 -11.86 25.63
N THR A 38 -8.84 -10.57 25.38
CA THR A 38 -9.00 -9.51 26.39
C THR A 38 -10.48 -9.14 26.62
N ASN A 39 -11.29 -9.08 25.56
CA ASN A 39 -12.69 -8.69 25.67
C ASN A 39 -13.56 -9.77 26.36
N LEU A 40 -13.20 -11.05 26.22
CA LEU A 40 -13.88 -12.17 26.89
C LEU A 40 -13.68 -12.17 28.41
N VAL A 41 -12.49 -11.77 28.88
CA VAL A 41 -12.19 -11.69 30.32
C VAL A 41 -12.96 -10.54 30.98
N ASP A 42 -13.06 -9.39 30.31
CA ASP A 42 -13.78 -8.22 30.84
C ASP A 42 -15.30 -8.43 30.90
N ALA A 43 -15.88 -9.06 29.87
CA ALA A 43 -17.31 -9.39 29.84
C ALA A 43 -17.69 -10.43 30.92
N ALA A 44 -16.89 -11.49 31.07
CA ALA A 44 -17.11 -12.51 32.10
C ALA A 44 -16.99 -11.93 33.53
N MET A 45 -16.04 -11.02 33.76
CA MET A 45 -15.88 -10.38 35.07
C MET A 45 -17.06 -9.45 35.40
N THR A 46 -17.61 -8.73 34.43
CA THR A 46 -18.73 -7.80 34.64
C THR A 46 -20.02 -8.52 35.08
N ASP A 47 -20.34 -9.67 34.47
CA ASP A 47 -21.52 -10.47 34.85
C ASP A 47 -21.38 -11.18 36.20
N ILE A 48 -20.15 -11.57 36.59
CA ILE A 48 -19.85 -12.16 37.90
C ILE A 48 -20.10 -11.14 39.02
N TYR A 49 -19.70 -9.88 38.82
CA TYR A 49 -19.93 -8.80 39.79
C TYR A 49 -21.40 -8.37 39.87
N ALA A 50 -22.13 -8.39 38.75
CA ALA A 50 -23.54 -7.98 38.72
C ALA A 50 -24.48 -8.98 39.41
N ASN A 51 -24.19 -10.29 39.36
CA ASN A 51 -25.14 -11.33 39.75
C ASN A 51 -24.81 -12.07 41.06
N SER A 52 -23.75 -11.68 41.79
CA SER A 52 -23.36 -12.27 43.09
C SER A 52 -23.30 -13.81 43.09
N ILE A 53 -22.79 -14.40 42.00
CA ILE A 53 -22.75 -15.85 41.82
C ILE A 53 -21.71 -16.45 42.77
N PRO A 54 -22.06 -17.42 43.64
CA PRO A 54 -21.09 -18.07 44.53
C PRO A 54 -20.02 -18.83 43.73
N LEU A 55 -18.74 -18.61 44.08
CA LEU A 55 -17.58 -19.34 43.56
C LEU A 55 -17.57 -20.80 44.05
N SER A 56 -18.56 -21.59 43.65
CA SER A 56 -18.44 -23.06 43.59
C SER A 56 -17.99 -23.42 42.18
N THR A 57 -16.89 -24.16 42.09
CA THR A 57 -16.00 -24.18 40.92
C THR A 57 -16.49 -25.00 39.73
N THR A 58 -17.67 -25.64 39.80
CA THR A 58 -18.13 -26.55 38.73
C THR A 58 -19.16 -25.92 37.78
N PRO A 59 -20.18 -25.16 38.23
CA PRO A 59 -21.15 -24.53 37.32
C PRO A 59 -20.58 -23.33 36.54
N LEU A 60 -19.61 -22.62 37.14
CA LEU A 60 -18.99 -21.42 36.55
C LEU A 60 -18.10 -21.77 35.34
N ILE A 61 -17.36 -22.88 35.42
CA ILE A 61 -16.48 -23.35 34.35
C ILE A 61 -17.31 -23.84 33.14
N THR A 62 -18.42 -24.54 33.39
CA THR A 62 -19.30 -25.00 32.31
C THR A 62 -19.98 -23.83 31.60
N SER A 63 -20.49 -22.84 32.35
CA SER A 63 -21.08 -21.62 31.78
C SER A 63 -20.08 -20.81 30.95
N ILE A 64 -18.85 -20.61 31.45
CA ILE A 64 -17.78 -19.91 30.71
C ILE A 64 -17.38 -20.68 29.44
N ASN A 65 -17.30 -22.02 29.50
CA ASN A 65 -16.97 -22.83 28.34
C ASN A 65 -18.09 -22.82 27.29
N ASP A 66 -19.35 -22.88 27.70
CA ASP A 66 -20.50 -22.86 26.78
C ASP A 66 -20.66 -21.48 26.12
N TYR A 67 -20.43 -20.39 26.87
CA TYR A 67 -20.45 -19.03 26.36
C TYR A 67 -19.26 -18.74 25.44
N SER A 68 -18.06 -19.18 25.82
CA SER A 68 -16.86 -19.11 24.98
C SER A 68 -17.03 -19.90 23.69
N THR A 69 -17.67 -21.08 23.73
CA THR A 69 -17.90 -21.91 22.55
C THR A 69 -18.90 -21.25 21.60
N THR A 70 -19.97 -20.66 22.15
CA THR A 70 -21.01 -19.98 21.35
C THR A 70 -20.45 -18.72 20.67
N ILE A 71 -19.75 -17.86 21.42
CA ILE A 71 -19.09 -16.67 20.87
C ILE A 71 -18.03 -17.05 19.84
N THR A 72 -17.24 -18.09 20.10
CA THR A 72 -16.22 -18.56 19.14
C THR A 72 -16.87 -19.09 17.86
N GLN A 73 -18.03 -19.77 17.96
CA GLN A 73 -18.76 -20.23 16.79
C GLN A 73 -19.41 -19.08 16.02
N GLU A 74 -20.03 -18.10 16.68
CA GLU A 74 -20.62 -16.93 16.03
C GLU A 74 -19.54 -16.09 15.33
N ILE A 75 -18.43 -15.80 16.02
CA ILE A 75 -17.27 -15.12 15.43
C ILE A 75 -16.69 -15.95 14.29
N TYR A 76 -16.57 -17.28 14.44
CA TYR A 76 -16.09 -18.13 13.36
C TYR A 76 -17.02 -18.14 12.15
N GLN A 77 -18.34 -18.18 12.34
CA GLN A 77 -19.31 -18.13 11.23
C GLN A 77 -19.34 -16.76 10.58
N GLN A 78 -19.18 -15.67 11.36
CA GLN A 78 -19.08 -14.32 10.83
C GLN A 78 -17.77 -14.14 10.05
N LEU A 79 -16.63 -14.55 10.61
CA LEU A 79 -15.34 -14.56 9.92
C LEU A 79 -15.34 -15.47 8.68
N LYS A 80 -16.05 -16.60 8.71
CA LYS A 80 -16.21 -17.50 7.55
C LYS A 80 -17.15 -16.88 6.51
N GLY A 81 -18.20 -16.18 6.93
CA GLY A 81 -19.07 -15.38 6.09
C GLY A 81 -18.29 -14.28 5.38
N ASP A 82 -17.55 -13.47 6.13
CA ASP A 82 -16.69 -12.40 5.61
C ASP A 82 -15.58 -12.96 4.73
N ALA A 83 -14.93 -14.06 5.10
CA ALA A 83 -13.92 -14.71 4.26
C ALA A 83 -14.52 -15.29 2.97
N SER A 84 -15.75 -15.82 3.03
CA SER A 84 -16.46 -16.32 1.85
C SER A 84 -16.95 -15.18 0.95
N ASP A 85 -17.35 -14.04 1.50
CA ASP A 85 -17.70 -12.82 0.75
C ASP A 85 -16.42 -12.18 0.15
N ILE A 86 -15.31 -12.13 0.89
CA ILE A 86 -14.00 -11.70 0.38
C ILE A 86 -13.51 -12.64 -0.73
N ALA A 87 -13.65 -13.96 -0.57
CA ALA A 87 -13.25 -14.94 -1.59
C ALA A 87 -14.19 -14.94 -2.80
N ALA A 88 -15.49 -14.73 -2.62
CA ALA A 88 -16.47 -14.63 -3.69
C ALA A 88 -16.33 -13.30 -4.45
N ARG A 89 -16.12 -12.18 -3.74
CA ARG A 89 -15.70 -10.92 -4.34
C ARG A 89 -14.40 -11.13 -5.10
N LYS A 90 -13.36 -11.70 -4.49
CA LYS A 90 -12.07 -11.93 -5.18
C LYS A 90 -12.18 -12.86 -6.40
N ARG A 91 -12.99 -13.92 -6.37
CA ARG A 91 -13.25 -14.75 -7.56
C ARG A 91 -14.01 -14.01 -8.65
N TRP A 92 -15.07 -13.28 -8.27
CA TRP A 92 -15.82 -12.42 -9.18
C TRP A 92 -14.93 -11.32 -9.78
N TRP A 93 -14.00 -10.78 -8.97
CA TRP A 93 -12.95 -9.85 -9.39
C TRP A 93 -12.02 -10.52 -10.39
N VAL A 94 -11.40 -11.67 -10.09
CA VAL A 94 -10.48 -12.39 -11.00
C VAL A 94 -11.12 -12.72 -12.36
N GLU A 95 -12.36 -13.20 -12.36
CA GLU A 95 -13.09 -13.54 -13.60
C GLU A 95 -13.43 -12.29 -14.43
N LYS A 96 -13.81 -11.17 -13.80
CA LYS A 96 -13.97 -9.88 -14.49
C LYS A 96 -12.64 -9.23 -14.88
N GLU A 97 -11.59 -9.45 -14.10
CA GLU A 97 -10.27 -8.85 -14.22
C GLU A 97 -9.49 -9.42 -15.41
N MET A 98 -9.56 -10.73 -15.64
CA MET A 98 -9.03 -11.32 -16.88
C MET A 98 -9.77 -10.81 -18.12
N ALA A 99 -11.07 -10.51 -18.00
CA ALA A 99 -11.86 -9.89 -19.07
C ALA A 99 -11.64 -8.35 -19.20
N SER A 100 -11.15 -7.66 -18.15
CA SER A 100 -11.03 -6.20 -18.09
C SER A 100 -9.60 -5.65 -18.21
N LYS A 101 -8.56 -6.47 -17.98
CA LYS A 101 -7.14 -6.10 -18.13
C LYS A 101 -6.80 -5.53 -19.51
N HIS A 102 -7.60 -5.82 -20.52
CA HIS A 102 -7.46 -5.28 -21.89
C HIS A 102 -8.25 -4.00 -22.19
N ASN A 103 -9.08 -3.53 -21.24
CA ASN A 103 -9.96 -2.37 -21.44
C ASN A 103 -9.42 -1.05 -20.87
N PHE A 104 -8.47 -1.09 -19.94
CA PHE A 104 -7.87 0.13 -19.38
C PHE A 104 -6.51 0.43 -20.00
N THR A 105 -6.35 1.65 -20.48
CA THR A 105 -5.06 2.24 -20.84
C THR A 105 -4.57 3.06 -19.66
N VAL A 106 -3.37 2.74 -19.16
CA VAL A 106 -2.79 3.35 -17.95
C VAL A 106 -1.69 4.31 -18.36
N ALA A 107 -1.63 5.48 -17.72
CA ALA A 107 -0.48 6.37 -17.79
C ALA A 107 0.32 6.37 -16.48
N VAL A 108 1.65 6.39 -16.57
CA VAL A 108 2.53 6.70 -15.44
C VAL A 108 3.32 7.98 -15.74
N LEU A 109 3.09 9.01 -14.93
CA LEU A 109 3.71 10.32 -15.04
C LEU A 109 4.76 10.50 -13.93
N GLY A 110 6.02 10.58 -14.32
CA GLY A 110 7.16 10.65 -13.39
C GLY A 110 7.88 9.32 -13.27
N LEU A 111 9.04 9.23 -13.92
CA LEU A 111 9.84 8.01 -14.01
C LEU A 111 11.13 8.18 -13.19
N GLY A 112 10.94 8.50 -11.91
CA GLY A 112 11.97 8.44 -10.89
C GLY A 112 12.26 7.00 -10.47
N ALA A 113 12.99 6.81 -9.36
CA ALA A 113 13.29 5.48 -8.85
C ALA A 113 12.02 4.70 -8.46
N MET A 114 11.04 5.38 -7.84
CA MET A 114 9.74 4.76 -7.49
C MET A 114 8.85 4.57 -8.71
N GLY A 115 8.63 5.64 -9.49
CA GLY A 115 7.72 5.62 -10.63
C GLY A 115 8.11 4.65 -11.75
N SER A 116 9.41 4.43 -11.98
CA SER A 116 9.88 3.42 -12.94
C SER A 116 9.48 2.01 -12.51
N GLY A 117 9.64 1.67 -11.22
CA GLY A 117 9.18 0.39 -10.69
C GLY A 117 7.67 0.21 -10.79
N ILE A 118 6.88 1.28 -10.56
CA ILE A 118 5.43 1.24 -10.76
C ILE A 118 5.08 0.97 -12.24
N ALA A 119 5.70 1.70 -13.16
CA ALA A 119 5.51 1.55 -14.60
C ALA A 119 5.89 0.14 -15.10
N GLU A 120 7.03 -0.40 -14.66
CA GLU A 120 7.45 -1.76 -14.99
C GLU A 120 6.41 -2.80 -14.53
N ASN A 121 5.84 -2.62 -13.34
CA ASN A 121 4.80 -3.52 -12.86
C ASN A 121 3.50 -3.42 -13.66
N MET A 122 3.15 -2.24 -14.21
CA MET A 122 2.00 -2.13 -15.13
C MET A 122 2.24 -2.97 -16.40
N LEU A 123 3.43 -2.88 -16.99
CA LEU A 123 3.79 -3.67 -18.18
C LEU A 123 3.81 -5.17 -17.88
N LYS A 124 4.42 -5.60 -16.77
CA LYS A 124 4.47 -7.01 -16.36
C LYS A 124 3.08 -7.61 -16.17
N ASN A 125 2.10 -6.80 -15.74
CA ASN A 125 0.71 -7.21 -15.57
C ASN A 125 -0.15 -7.03 -16.84
N GLY A 126 0.48 -6.70 -17.98
CA GLY A 126 -0.18 -6.69 -19.29
C GLY A 126 -0.99 -5.45 -19.64
N TYR A 127 -0.87 -4.35 -18.88
CA TYR A 127 -1.58 -3.11 -19.19
C TYR A 127 -0.95 -2.37 -20.38
N LYS A 128 -1.80 -1.77 -21.22
CA LYS A 128 -1.36 -0.79 -22.22
C LYS A 128 -0.85 0.44 -21.48
N LEU A 129 0.47 0.64 -21.53
CA LEU A 129 1.13 1.67 -20.74
C LEU A 129 1.58 2.85 -21.60
N VAL A 130 1.18 4.03 -21.17
CA VAL A 130 1.69 5.32 -21.63
C VAL A 130 2.59 5.88 -20.53
N VAL A 131 3.73 6.42 -20.91
CA VAL A 131 4.69 6.99 -19.95
C VAL A 131 5.04 8.41 -20.31
N TRP A 132 5.29 9.20 -19.28
CA TRP A 132 5.82 10.55 -19.44
C TRP A 132 6.79 10.86 -18.32
N ASN A 133 7.86 11.57 -18.67
CA ASN A 133 8.74 12.18 -17.69
C ASN A 133 9.29 13.49 -18.23
N ARG A 134 9.45 14.49 -17.36
CA ARG A 134 10.05 15.80 -17.72
C ARG A 134 11.38 15.65 -18.46
N THR A 135 12.22 14.72 -18.00
CA THR A 135 13.44 14.31 -18.71
C THR A 135 13.12 13.11 -19.59
N GLN A 136 12.94 13.34 -20.90
CA GLN A 136 12.47 12.32 -21.83
C GLN A 136 13.37 11.10 -21.94
N SER A 137 14.69 11.24 -21.77
CA SER A 137 15.60 10.09 -21.81
C SER A 137 15.31 9.01 -20.75
N LYS A 138 14.57 9.35 -19.68
CA LYS A 138 14.14 8.38 -18.66
C LYS A 138 13.01 7.45 -19.13
N THR A 139 12.31 7.76 -20.22
CA THR A 139 11.24 6.88 -20.75
C THR A 139 11.81 5.73 -21.57
N LYS A 140 13.06 5.85 -22.06
CA LYS A 140 13.66 4.93 -23.03
C LYS A 140 13.54 3.45 -22.64
N ALA A 141 13.93 3.09 -21.42
CA ALA A 141 13.91 1.69 -20.99
C ALA A 141 12.49 1.09 -21.01
N LEU A 142 11.48 1.88 -20.63
CA LEU A 142 10.08 1.47 -20.65
C LEU A 142 9.53 1.41 -22.07
N VAL A 143 9.97 2.29 -22.97
CA VAL A 143 9.61 2.23 -24.40
C VAL A 143 10.21 0.98 -25.05
N ASP A 144 11.48 0.69 -24.78
CA ASP A 144 12.15 -0.53 -25.25
C ASP A 144 11.43 -1.79 -24.70
N ALA A 145 10.77 -1.69 -23.55
CA ALA A 145 9.93 -2.74 -22.94
C ALA A 145 8.45 -2.75 -23.41
N GLY A 146 8.06 -1.89 -24.35
CA GLY A 146 6.73 -1.92 -24.99
C GLY A 146 5.72 -0.85 -24.55
N SER A 147 6.12 0.12 -23.71
CA SER A 147 5.27 1.30 -23.43
C SER A 147 5.34 2.36 -24.53
N ILE A 148 4.39 3.29 -24.50
CA ILE A 148 4.35 4.45 -25.41
C ILE A 148 4.77 5.71 -24.64
N SER A 149 5.81 6.40 -25.09
CA SER A 149 6.19 7.70 -24.52
C SER A 149 5.44 8.85 -25.19
N VAL A 150 4.97 9.82 -24.40
CA VAL A 150 4.34 11.05 -24.90
C VAL A 150 5.17 12.30 -24.55
N ALA A 151 4.90 13.42 -25.20
CA ALA A 151 5.63 14.66 -24.98
C ALA A 151 5.11 15.45 -23.75
N THR A 152 3.81 15.31 -23.45
CA THR A 152 3.14 16.10 -22.41
C THR A 152 2.19 15.27 -21.52
N PRO A 153 1.92 15.70 -20.27
CA PRO A 153 0.87 15.11 -19.43
C PRO A 153 -0.52 15.17 -20.09
N ARG A 154 -0.80 16.22 -20.86
CA ARG A 154 -2.03 16.35 -21.65
C ARG A 154 -2.22 15.21 -22.63
N GLU A 155 -1.19 14.86 -23.41
CA GLU A 155 -1.25 13.76 -24.38
C GLU A 155 -1.54 12.42 -23.69
N ALA A 156 -0.92 12.17 -22.54
CA ALA A 156 -1.25 10.98 -21.74
C ALA A 156 -2.73 10.97 -21.34
N ALA A 157 -3.23 12.09 -20.82
CA ALA A 157 -4.60 12.22 -20.33
C ALA A 157 -5.68 12.08 -21.43
N GLN A 158 -5.33 12.36 -22.69
CA GLN A 158 -6.24 12.23 -23.83
C GLN A 158 -6.51 10.78 -24.25
N GLN A 159 -5.64 9.85 -23.88
CA GLN A 159 -5.70 8.46 -24.36
C GLN A 159 -5.73 7.42 -23.24
N CYS A 160 -5.57 7.83 -21.97
CA CYS A 160 -5.57 6.94 -20.81
C CYS A 160 -6.85 7.09 -19.99
N ASP A 161 -7.26 6.00 -19.37
CA ASP A 161 -8.43 5.93 -18.50
C ASP A 161 -8.03 6.14 -17.03
N VAL A 162 -6.85 5.63 -16.66
CA VAL A 162 -6.24 5.77 -15.34
C VAL A 162 -4.86 6.38 -15.50
N ILE A 163 -4.60 7.45 -14.75
CA ILE A 163 -3.33 8.15 -14.73
C ILE A 163 -2.74 8.03 -13.32
N ILE A 164 -1.51 7.57 -13.23
CA ILE A 164 -0.76 7.46 -11.99
C ILE A 164 0.36 8.50 -12.02
N SER A 165 0.43 9.38 -11.03
CA SER A 165 1.57 10.31 -10.89
C SER A 165 2.49 9.89 -9.74
N CYS A 166 3.80 9.92 -9.99
CA CYS A 166 4.84 9.61 -9.00
C CYS A 166 5.97 10.65 -9.12
N LEU A 167 5.82 11.76 -8.40
CA LEU A 167 6.63 12.96 -8.55
C LEU A 167 7.38 13.31 -7.26
N PHE A 168 7.98 14.50 -7.22
CA PHE A 168 8.86 14.91 -6.12
C PHE A 168 8.12 15.60 -4.98
N ASP A 169 7.24 16.55 -5.29
CA ASP A 169 6.60 17.46 -4.33
C ASP A 169 5.27 18.01 -4.87
N ASP A 170 4.58 18.81 -4.04
CA ASP A 170 3.33 19.52 -4.38
C ASP A 170 3.45 20.28 -5.70
N LYS A 171 4.51 21.08 -5.85
CA LYS A 171 4.74 21.91 -7.04
C LYS A 171 4.81 21.05 -8.30
N SER A 172 5.55 19.95 -8.25
CA SER A 172 5.69 19.03 -9.38
C SER A 172 4.35 18.44 -9.80
N VAL A 173 3.47 18.11 -8.83
CA VAL A 173 2.12 17.62 -9.14
C VAL A 173 1.28 18.72 -9.79
N PHE A 174 1.27 19.94 -9.26
CA PHE A 174 0.53 21.04 -9.87
C PHE A 174 1.05 21.39 -11.28
N ASP A 175 2.36 21.36 -11.50
CA ASP A 175 2.99 21.63 -12.81
C ASP A 175 2.51 20.65 -13.90
N ILE A 176 2.24 19.38 -13.56
CA ILE A 176 1.73 18.40 -14.53
C ILE A 176 0.20 18.40 -14.64
N VAL A 177 -0.50 18.90 -13.61
CA VAL A 177 -1.98 18.89 -13.56
C VAL A 177 -2.55 20.08 -14.31
N GLN A 178 -1.95 21.26 -14.14
CA GLN A 178 -2.46 22.54 -14.64
C GLN A 178 -1.76 23.01 -15.92
N GLY A 179 -2.30 24.07 -16.53
CA GLY A 179 -1.75 24.71 -17.73
C GLY A 179 -2.16 24.05 -19.04
N GLU A 180 -1.76 24.64 -20.17
CA GLU A 180 -2.19 24.23 -21.52
C GLU A 180 -1.71 22.82 -21.92
N ASN A 181 -0.59 22.37 -21.34
CA ASN A 181 -0.01 21.05 -21.54
C ASN A 181 -0.24 20.12 -20.33
N GLY A 182 -1.02 20.56 -19.34
CA GLY A 182 -1.32 19.80 -18.15
C GLY A 182 -2.37 18.72 -18.38
N LEU A 183 -2.42 17.78 -17.44
CA LEU A 183 -3.35 16.66 -17.40
C LEU A 183 -4.80 17.13 -17.52
N LEU A 184 -5.22 18.16 -16.80
CA LEU A 184 -6.61 18.65 -16.82
C LEU A 184 -7.03 19.33 -18.14
N ALA A 185 -6.07 19.69 -19.01
CA ALA A 185 -6.36 20.22 -20.34
C ALA A 185 -6.65 19.13 -21.38
N GLY A 186 -6.31 17.87 -21.08
CA GLY A 186 -6.52 16.71 -21.96
C GLY A 186 -7.36 15.60 -21.38
N ILE A 187 -7.64 15.64 -20.06
CA ILE A 187 -8.28 14.53 -19.37
C ILE A 187 -9.69 14.27 -19.89
N ARG A 188 -9.98 13.00 -20.16
CA ARG A 188 -11.31 12.55 -20.58
C ARG A 188 -12.22 12.48 -19.36
N LYS A 189 -13.51 12.76 -19.57
CA LYS A 189 -14.55 12.63 -18.55
C LYS A 189 -14.49 11.23 -17.90
N ASP A 190 -14.77 11.17 -16.61
CA ASP A 190 -14.82 9.93 -15.81
C ASP A 190 -13.45 9.19 -15.68
N SER A 191 -12.35 9.79 -16.17
CA SER A 191 -11.00 9.26 -15.94
C SER A 191 -10.59 9.37 -14.46
N VAL A 192 -9.63 8.56 -14.05
CA VAL A 192 -9.08 8.57 -12.68
C VAL A 192 -7.64 9.04 -12.68
N HIS A 193 -7.31 10.00 -11.83
CA HIS A 193 -5.94 10.36 -11.49
C HIS A 193 -5.61 9.90 -10.07
N ILE A 194 -4.68 8.96 -9.95
CA ILE A 194 -4.12 8.47 -8.69
C ILE A 194 -2.77 9.16 -8.46
N SER A 195 -2.67 9.97 -7.41
CA SER A 195 -1.39 10.57 -7.02
C SER A 195 -0.70 9.71 -5.98
N THR A 196 0.46 9.15 -6.33
CA THR A 196 1.34 8.40 -5.40
C THR A 196 2.40 9.28 -4.73
N THR A 197 2.40 10.57 -5.08
CA THR A 197 3.36 11.54 -4.59
C THR A 197 3.07 11.87 -3.13
N THR A 198 4.12 11.98 -2.31
CA THR A 198 3.97 12.52 -0.95
C THR A 198 3.79 14.02 -1.05
N ILE A 199 2.54 14.49 -0.86
CA ILE A 199 2.16 15.90 -0.92
C ILE A 199 1.51 16.38 0.38
N SER A 200 1.36 17.69 0.52
CA SER A 200 0.62 18.26 1.65
C SER A 200 -0.89 17.93 1.61
N PRO A 201 -1.57 17.87 2.78
CA PRO A 201 -3.02 17.69 2.83
C PRO A 201 -3.78 18.79 2.07
N MET A 202 -3.33 20.04 2.17
CA MET A 202 -3.91 21.18 1.44
C MET A 202 -3.80 21.01 -0.07
N ALA A 203 -2.64 20.54 -0.57
CA ALA A 203 -2.47 20.26 -1.99
C ALA A 203 -3.44 19.15 -2.46
N ALA A 204 -3.64 18.09 -1.67
CA ALA A 204 -4.60 17.03 -1.99
C ALA A 204 -6.04 17.56 -2.09
N THR A 205 -6.47 18.40 -1.14
CA THR A 205 -7.79 19.05 -1.18
C THR A 205 -7.94 19.92 -2.44
N GLN A 206 -6.94 20.73 -2.76
CA GLN A 206 -6.97 21.58 -3.95
C GLN A 206 -7.01 20.76 -5.24
N LEU A 207 -6.23 19.68 -5.32
CA LEU A 207 -6.24 18.77 -6.46
C LEU A 207 -7.62 18.11 -6.61
N THR A 208 -8.25 17.67 -5.52
CA THR A 208 -9.60 17.12 -5.55
C THR A 208 -10.59 18.11 -6.18
N ASN A 209 -10.57 19.38 -5.75
CA ASN A 209 -11.45 20.41 -6.31
C ASN A 209 -11.22 20.61 -7.81
N LEU A 210 -9.96 20.73 -8.24
CA LEU A 210 -9.61 20.90 -9.66
C LEU A 210 -10.07 19.74 -10.55
N HIS A 211 -10.02 18.51 -10.03
CA HIS A 211 -10.49 17.32 -10.75
C HIS A 211 -12.03 17.27 -10.78
N GLN A 212 -12.70 17.61 -9.69
CA GLN A 212 -14.15 17.68 -9.63
C GLN A 212 -14.72 18.72 -10.61
N GLU A 213 -14.09 19.89 -10.75
CA GLU A 213 -14.46 20.91 -11.73
C GLU A 213 -14.44 20.40 -13.19
N LYS A 214 -13.64 19.38 -13.47
CA LYS A 214 -13.55 18.72 -14.78
C LYS A 214 -14.38 17.44 -14.89
N GLY A 215 -15.11 17.06 -13.84
CA GLY A 215 -15.89 15.82 -13.81
C GLY A 215 -15.02 14.56 -13.89
N VAL A 216 -13.85 14.59 -13.24
CA VAL A 216 -12.91 13.46 -13.18
C VAL A 216 -12.56 13.14 -11.73
N HIS A 217 -12.07 11.92 -11.49
CA HIS A 217 -11.85 11.43 -10.14
C HIS A 217 -10.39 11.61 -9.73
N TYR A 218 -10.16 12.18 -8.54
CA TYR A 218 -8.85 12.25 -7.91
C TYR A 218 -8.78 11.27 -6.74
N ILE A 219 -7.76 10.43 -6.74
CA ILE A 219 -7.46 9.50 -5.65
C ILE A 219 -6.09 9.86 -5.07
N SER A 220 -6.03 10.07 -3.76
CA SER A 220 -4.78 10.21 -3.03
C SER A 220 -4.29 8.82 -2.64
N GLY A 221 -3.13 8.43 -3.16
CA GLY A 221 -2.56 7.09 -2.99
C GLY A 221 -1.06 7.08 -2.70
N PRO A 222 -0.56 7.88 -1.73
CA PRO A 222 0.86 7.93 -1.43
C PRO A 222 1.39 6.56 -0.95
N VAL A 223 2.55 6.19 -1.47
CA VAL A 223 3.12 4.85 -1.25
C VAL A 223 4.14 4.80 -0.11
N LEU A 224 4.21 3.65 0.55
CA LEU A 224 5.22 3.27 1.53
C LEU A 224 6.08 2.14 0.95
N GLY A 225 7.39 2.30 1.10
CA GLY A 225 8.37 1.39 0.55
C GLY A 225 9.53 2.16 -0.08
N ARG A 226 10.56 1.41 -0.45
CA ARG A 226 11.77 1.90 -1.11
C ARG A 226 11.74 1.49 -2.59
N PRO A 227 12.64 2.00 -3.45
CA PRO A 227 12.67 1.66 -4.87
C PRO A 227 12.75 0.15 -5.17
N ASP A 228 13.45 -0.63 -4.34
CA ASP A 228 13.50 -2.10 -4.44
C ASP A 228 12.13 -2.75 -4.21
N VAL A 229 11.36 -2.22 -3.25
CA VAL A 229 9.98 -2.67 -2.96
C VAL A 229 9.03 -2.26 -4.09
N ALA A 230 9.25 -1.09 -4.70
CA ALA A 230 8.50 -0.63 -5.87
C ALA A 230 8.74 -1.55 -7.08
N ALA A 231 10.00 -1.86 -7.39
CA ALA A 231 10.35 -2.77 -8.49
C ALA A 231 9.75 -4.17 -8.30
N ALA A 232 9.63 -4.62 -7.04
CA ALA A 232 9.00 -5.89 -6.68
C ALA A 232 7.46 -5.87 -6.68
N GLY A 233 6.82 -4.71 -6.90
CA GLY A 233 5.36 -4.59 -6.85
C GLY A 233 4.76 -4.78 -5.45
N LYS A 234 5.55 -4.60 -4.39
CA LYS A 234 5.19 -4.90 -3.00
C LYS A 234 5.02 -3.65 -2.14
N LEU A 235 4.73 -2.49 -2.76
CA LEU A 235 4.48 -1.27 -1.99
C LEU A 235 3.25 -1.44 -1.11
N ARG A 236 3.14 -0.56 -0.12
CA ARG A 236 1.91 -0.35 0.63
C ARG A 236 1.37 1.03 0.30
N THR A 237 0.07 1.24 0.41
CA THR A 237 -0.53 2.56 0.19
C THR A 237 -1.64 2.84 1.19
N PHE A 238 -1.74 4.11 1.60
CA PHE A 238 -2.99 4.65 2.11
C PHE A 238 -3.79 5.17 0.92
N LEU A 239 -5.10 4.96 0.90
CA LEU A 239 -5.97 5.41 -0.18
C LEU A 239 -7.08 6.29 0.39
N SER A 240 -7.29 7.44 -0.22
CA SER A 240 -8.50 8.23 0.01
C SER A 240 -9.04 8.84 -1.27
N GLY A 241 -10.35 9.04 -1.29
CA GLY A 241 -11.15 9.37 -2.45
C GLY A 241 -12.42 8.50 -2.51
N SER A 242 -13.18 8.57 -3.60
CA SER A 242 -14.41 7.78 -3.72
C SER A 242 -14.13 6.27 -3.64
N GLN A 243 -14.71 5.59 -2.64
CA GLN A 243 -14.57 4.15 -2.46
C GLN A 243 -14.97 3.37 -3.73
N THR A 244 -16.09 3.72 -4.36
CA THR A 244 -16.58 3.04 -5.56
C THR A 244 -15.59 3.15 -6.73
N ILE A 245 -14.90 4.27 -6.86
CA ILE A 245 -13.87 4.47 -7.89
C ILE A 245 -12.59 3.71 -7.53
N ILE A 246 -12.20 3.70 -6.25
CA ILE A 246 -11.07 2.90 -5.78
C ILE A 246 -11.31 1.40 -6.04
N ASP A 247 -12.51 0.91 -5.71
CA ASP A 247 -12.90 -0.48 -5.96
C ASP A 247 -12.74 -0.80 -7.45
N SER A 248 -13.27 0.05 -8.35
CA SER A 248 -13.24 -0.20 -9.79
C SER A 248 -11.84 -0.27 -10.42
N ILE A 249 -10.82 0.29 -9.76
CA ILE A 249 -9.42 0.29 -10.22
C ILE A 249 -8.46 -0.43 -9.27
N THR A 250 -8.97 -1.15 -8.26
CA THR A 250 -8.15 -1.78 -7.21
C THR A 250 -7.11 -2.73 -7.82
N THR A 251 -7.47 -3.46 -8.88
CA THR A 251 -6.55 -4.39 -9.57
C THR A 251 -5.36 -3.67 -10.22
N ILE A 252 -5.53 -2.41 -10.66
CA ILE A 252 -4.43 -1.57 -11.16
C ILE A 252 -3.52 -1.16 -10.00
N ILE A 253 -4.09 -0.80 -8.85
CA ILE A 253 -3.33 -0.40 -7.66
C ILE A 253 -2.52 -1.58 -7.10
N GLU A 254 -3.13 -2.77 -7.03
CA GLU A 254 -2.51 -3.99 -6.53
C GLU A 254 -1.27 -4.41 -7.31
N CYS A 255 -1.19 -4.07 -8.60
CA CYS A 255 -0.03 -4.37 -9.44
C CYS A 255 1.27 -3.73 -8.91
N TYR A 256 1.21 -2.58 -8.25
CA TYR A 256 2.38 -1.97 -7.60
C TYR A 256 2.31 -1.97 -6.06
N CYS A 257 1.14 -2.18 -5.48
CA CYS A 257 0.89 -2.19 -4.03
C CYS A 257 0.51 -3.57 -3.47
N GLY A 258 1.13 -4.66 -3.94
CA GLY A 258 0.89 -6.01 -3.44
C GLY A 258 1.30 -6.23 -1.98
N GLY A 259 1.93 -5.24 -1.33
CA GLY A 259 2.23 -5.27 0.10
C GLY A 259 1.03 -4.87 0.98
N GLY A 260 -0.02 -4.29 0.42
CA GLY A 260 -1.27 -3.98 1.12
C GLY A 260 -1.80 -2.57 0.86
N LEU A 261 -3.12 -2.44 0.98
CA LEU A 261 -3.88 -1.23 0.70
C LEU A 261 -4.74 -0.91 1.93
N ILE A 262 -4.73 0.34 2.37
CA ILE A 262 -5.54 0.79 3.51
C ILE A 262 -6.37 1.98 3.06
N TYR A 263 -7.69 1.81 2.98
CA TYR A 263 -8.61 2.92 2.73
C TYR A 263 -8.78 3.76 4.01
N VAL A 264 -8.66 5.08 3.87
CA VAL A 264 -8.69 6.04 5.00
C VAL A 264 -9.78 7.10 4.84
N GLY A 265 -10.80 6.81 4.03
CA GLY A 265 -11.99 7.63 3.85
C GLY A 265 -12.00 8.44 2.55
N GLU A 266 -13.06 9.21 2.35
CA GLU A 266 -13.29 9.92 1.10
C GLU A 266 -12.41 11.18 0.95
N ASP A 267 -11.99 11.79 2.05
CA ASP A 267 -11.15 12.98 2.01
C ASP A 267 -9.72 12.62 1.55
N SER A 268 -9.38 13.08 0.34
CA SER A 268 -8.04 12.98 -0.25
C SER A 268 -6.90 13.40 0.68
N ALA A 269 -7.15 14.32 1.63
CA ALA A 269 -6.19 14.79 2.61
C ALA A 269 -5.79 13.70 3.62
N HIS A 270 -6.69 12.77 3.96
CA HIS A 270 -6.43 11.75 4.98
C HIS A 270 -5.26 10.83 4.62
N ALA A 271 -5.16 10.37 3.35
CA ALA A 271 -4.03 9.54 2.93
C ALA A 271 -2.70 10.31 3.01
N CYS A 272 -2.70 11.61 2.71
CA CYS A 272 -1.53 12.47 2.88
C CYS A 272 -1.15 12.61 4.36
N VAL A 273 -2.12 12.84 5.25
CA VAL A 273 -1.88 12.91 6.71
C VAL A 273 -1.30 11.60 7.24
N MET A 274 -1.84 10.45 6.81
CA MET A 274 -1.32 9.14 7.21
C MET A 274 0.09 8.89 6.69
N LYS A 275 0.37 9.30 5.44
CA LYS A 275 1.72 9.19 4.89
C LYS A 275 2.72 10.07 5.63
N LEU A 276 2.37 11.32 5.92
CA LEU A 276 3.22 12.24 6.65
C LEU A 276 3.45 11.75 8.09
N SER A 277 2.41 11.22 8.75
CA SER A 277 2.53 10.56 10.05
C SER A 277 3.51 9.38 10.01
N ALA A 278 3.40 8.52 9.00
CA ALA A 278 4.32 7.39 8.84
C ALA A 278 5.78 7.85 8.61
N ASN A 279 5.99 8.86 7.78
CA ASN A 279 7.33 9.42 7.55
C ASN A 279 7.89 10.11 8.81
N LEU A 280 7.05 10.80 9.58
CA LEU A 280 7.42 11.38 10.87
C LEU A 280 7.85 10.30 11.86
N CYS A 281 7.10 9.20 11.97
CA CYS A 281 7.50 8.05 12.79
C CYS A 281 8.88 7.52 12.39
N VAL A 282 9.14 7.34 11.09
CA VAL A 282 10.45 6.88 10.60
C VAL A 282 11.56 7.87 10.96
N ALA A 283 11.34 9.18 10.75
CA ALA A 283 12.32 10.20 11.09
C ALA A 283 12.64 10.22 12.59
N SER A 284 11.62 10.16 13.45
CA SER A 284 11.79 10.11 14.91
C SER A 284 12.52 8.84 15.36
N ILE A 285 12.30 7.71 14.71
CA ILE A 285 13.01 6.47 15.02
C ILE A 285 14.50 6.58 14.63
N ILE A 286 14.80 7.18 13.47
CA ILE A 286 16.19 7.41 13.04
C ILE A 286 16.92 8.32 14.04
N ASP A 287 16.27 9.40 14.48
CA ASP A 287 16.81 10.30 15.50
C ASP A 287 17.04 9.57 16.84
N MET A 288 16.05 8.80 17.31
CA MET A 288 16.17 7.96 18.50
C MET A 288 17.35 6.98 18.40
N TYR A 289 17.55 6.32 17.25
CA TYR A 289 18.71 5.45 17.03
C TYR A 289 20.01 6.23 17.19
N GLY A 290 20.12 7.41 16.58
CA GLY A 290 21.29 8.27 16.68
C GLY A 290 21.62 8.64 18.13
N GLN A 291 20.62 9.09 18.89
CA GLN A 291 20.79 9.50 20.29
C GLN A 291 21.21 8.34 21.19
N ILE A 292 20.60 7.16 21.05
CA ILE A 292 20.92 5.98 21.87
C ILE A 292 22.30 5.43 21.51
N TYR A 293 22.67 5.38 20.22
CA TYR A 293 24.04 5.00 19.84
C TYR A 293 25.06 5.98 20.41
N ALA A 294 24.85 7.29 20.29
CA ALA A 294 25.77 8.29 20.83
C ALA A 294 25.90 8.21 22.35
N LEU A 295 24.79 8.01 23.07
CA LEU A 295 24.78 7.81 24.52
C LEU A 295 25.62 6.58 24.91
N ASN A 296 25.34 5.43 24.29
CA ASN A 296 26.01 4.17 24.61
C ASN A 296 27.50 4.21 24.24
N GLU A 297 27.87 4.80 23.11
CA GLU A 297 29.27 5.04 22.71
C GLU A 297 29.99 5.92 23.74
N GLY A 298 29.34 6.98 24.24
CA GLY A 298 29.89 7.85 25.29
C GLY A 298 30.24 7.11 26.59
N TRP A 299 29.48 6.06 26.91
CA TRP A 299 29.73 5.15 28.04
C TRP A 299 30.55 3.90 27.67
N LYS A 300 31.12 3.86 26.45
CA LYS A 300 31.94 2.76 25.94
C LYS A 300 31.22 1.41 25.87
N VAL A 301 29.90 1.42 25.72
CA VAL A 301 29.09 0.22 25.47
C VAL A 301 29.19 -0.15 23.99
N SER A 302 29.34 -1.44 23.68
CA SER A 302 29.45 -1.91 22.30
C SER A 302 28.21 -1.57 21.46
N THR A 303 28.42 -1.15 20.22
CA THR A 303 27.34 -0.89 19.25
C THR A 303 26.62 -2.18 18.84
N ASP A 304 27.25 -3.36 19.01
CA ASP A 304 26.59 -4.66 18.81
C ASP A 304 25.52 -4.93 19.86
N ILE A 305 25.79 -4.62 21.13
CA ILE A 305 24.81 -4.78 22.21
C ILE A 305 23.65 -3.81 22.00
N THR A 306 23.95 -2.58 21.59
CA THR A 306 22.93 -1.57 21.27
C THR A 306 22.06 -2.02 20.08
N LYS A 307 22.65 -2.63 19.05
CA LYS A 307 21.88 -3.23 17.94
C LYS A 307 20.95 -4.34 18.44
N GLN A 308 21.43 -5.23 19.31
CA GLN A 308 20.61 -6.30 19.89
C GLN A 308 19.43 -5.76 20.70
N LEU A 309 19.63 -4.67 21.47
CA LEU A 309 18.54 -3.96 22.15
C LEU A 309 17.45 -3.53 21.16
N PHE A 310 17.83 -2.93 20.03
CA PHE A 310 16.84 -2.53 19.03
C PHE A 310 16.12 -3.71 18.40
N SER A 311 16.81 -4.81 18.09
CA SER A 311 16.18 -6.03 17.59
C SER A 311 15.23 -6.69 18.59
N MET A 312 15.42 -6.46 19.89
CA MET A 312 14.53 -6.94 20.95
C MET A 312 13.26 -6.07 21.06
N LEU A 313 13.40 -4.75 20.91
CA LEU A 313 12.29 -3.80 21.10
C LEU A 313 11.49 -3.54 19.82
N LEU A 314 12.08 -3.74 18.65
CA LEU A 314 11.51 -3.39 17.35
C LEU A 314 11.67 -4.58 16.39
N THR A 315 10.60 -4.91 15.67
CA THR A 315 10.55 -6.14 14.85
C THR A 315 10.44 -5.87 13.35
N HIS A 316 10.06 -4.67 12.92
CA HIS A 316 9.84 -4.39 11.50
C HIS A 316 11.19 -4.28 10.75
N PRO A 317 11.46 -5.11 9.71
CA PRO A 317 12.77 -5.14 9.04
C PRO A 317 13.19 -3.81 8.43
N GLY A 318 12.24 -3.08 7.84
CA GLY A 318 12.51 -1.76 7.26
C GLY A 318 12.87 -0.69 8.31
N ILE A 319 12.43 -0.87 9.56
CA ILE A 319 12.77 0.01 10.67
C ILE A 319 14.17 -0.34 11.20
N LEU A 320 14.42 -1.63 11.41
CA LEU A 320 15.74 -2.14 11.85
C LEU A 320 16.87 -1.81 10.85
N ALA A 321 16.59 -1.79 9.54
CA ALA A 321 17.57 -1.42 8.53
C ALA A 321 18.15 -0.01 8.74
N TYR A 322 17.37 0.93 9.30
CA TYR A 322 17.89 2.26 9.63
C TYR A 322 18.85 2.24 10.82
N SER A 323 18.64 1.35 11.79
CA SER A 323 19.55 1.17 12.91
C SER A 323 20.96 0.80 12.44
N GLU A 324 21.05 -0.13 11.47
CA GLU A 324 22.32 -0.53 10.89
C GLU A 324 23.00 0.62 10.14
N LYS A 325 22.25 1.37 9.33
CA LYS A 325 22.79 2.54 8.61
C LYS A 325 23.34 3.59 9.58
N VAL A 326 22.59 3.91 10.64
CA VAL A 326 23.01 4.88 11.66
C VAL A 326 24.27 4.38 12.36
N ARG A 327 24.30 3.12 12.78
CA ARG A 327 25.46 2.47 13.41
C ARG A 327 26.71 2.54 12.54
N ASN A 328 26.57 2.23 11.25
CA ASN A 328 27.68 2.20 10.30
C ASN A 328 28.05 3.58 9.74
N ARG A 329 27.32 4.63 10.11
CA ARG A 329 27.47 6.00 9.58
C ARG A 329 27.28 6.07 8.06
N GLU A 330 26.39 5.25 7.52
CA GLU A 330 26.08 5.15 6.10
C GLU A 330 24.95 6.10 5.69
N TYR A 331 25.31 7.32 5.29
CA TYR A 331 24.34 8.38 4.94
C TYR A 331 24.31 8.75 3.45
N THR A 332 25.28 8.30 2.67
CA THR A 332 25.49 8.73 1.27
C THR A 332 24.55 8.06 0.27
N ASN A 333 23.90 6.96 0.64
CA ASN A 333 22.89 6.31 -0.19
C ASN A 333 21.58 6.11 0.61
N PRO A 334 20.71 7.14 0.66
CA PRO A 334 19.52 7.11 1.49
C PRO A 334 18.56 5.98 1.08
N GLY A 335 18.53 5.60 -0.21
CA GLY A 335 17.68 4.52 -0.72
C GLY A 335 16.17 4.76 -0.51
N GLY A 336 15.79 6.01 -0.23
CA GLY A 336 14.45 6.40 0.23
C GLY A 336 14.41 7.86 0.63
N VAL A 337 14.31 8.15 1.93
CA VAL A 337 14.18 9.51 2.49
C VAL A 337 15.54 10.17 2.66
N ALA A 338 15.71 11.38 2.15
CA ALA A 338 16.91 12.20 2.34
C ALA A 338 16.52 13.53 2.97
N LEU A 339 17.10 13.86 4.13
CA LEU A 339 17.08 15.22 4.64
C LEU A 339 18.11 16.00 3.83
N ARG A 340 17.65 16.83 2.89
CA ARG A 340 18.52 17.85 2.29
C ARG A 340 18.47 19.05 3.22
N GLY A 341 19.60 19.38 3.82
CA GLY A 341 19.77 20.69 4.41
C GLY A 341 19.88 21.68 3.26
N ASP A 342 18.98 22.66 3.24
CA ASP A 342 19.16 23.89 2.48
C ASP A 342 20.17 24.79 3.23
#